data_AF-A0A1X7K1Y1-F1
#
_entry.id   AF-A0A1X7K1Y1-F1
#
_cell.length_a   1.000
_cell.length_b   1.000
_cell.length_c   1.000
_cell.angle_alpha   90.00
_cell.angle_beta   90.00
_cell.angle_gamma   90.00
#
_symmetry.space_group_name_H-M   'P 1'
#
loop_
_entity.id
_entity.type
_entity.pdbx_description
1 polymer ?
#
loop_
_entity_poly.entity_id
_entity_poly.type
_entity_poly.pdbx_seq_one_letter_code
_entity_poly.pdbx_strand_id
1 'polypeptide(L)'
;MTEFLDCGFAVEKKWNIGDVSNWDLRKSICTIHPDVVCGCSSEDCGVVFDKVMRKNLNAKPKNREELKTVLDVVRKWIDSYYFNETTIEFKTTTIDFKTMTIDLNFIDVSKVTDMSHLFEWWFSGDDGFGNDDCFGNDVDSKDDVVCSLDISGWDVSNVTDMEAMFQGSRLNVDLSKWNVSKVKNMKEMFSNSSFKGDLSKWDVSNVENMSGMFSRGVEVKSALSHWNVGHVKDMSSMFSGSTFNEDISKWDVSNVLNMEGMFEFSTFNGDISRWNVSKVKNMSCMFQGSEFHGNLSKWTFASNIDDMFTNSKFSDEEVQELLCKPFTDPRDGEVYKTCRIGNRIWMAENLRYRPLKGGSLAYDKDPESVAEYGRLYSREVANAACPPGWHLPSEKELNEMFELVGKIYDVSDALRAKNWDDALDVYGFNAVPSGLYGDYRIVSEDDEECCYKIFENKGKNAFYWLSEKGENKFWRLGCDCNDLPEIDNDGEFGDGEHDETYWWKYSSCYFSIRCIKD
;
A
#
# COMPACT_ATOMS: atom_id res chain seq x y z
N MET A 1 -55.99 7.36 38.72
CA MET A 1 -56.81 7.41 37.49
C MET A 1 -57.20 8.86 37.29
N THR A 2 -57.02 9.36 36.06
CA THR A 2 -57.46 10.67 35.51
C THR A 2 -56.86 11.95 36.13
N GLU A 3 -55.71 12.40 35.60
CA GLU A 3 -55.36 13.86 35.41
C GLU A 3 -53.92 14.12 34.88
N PHE A 4 -53.20 13.12 34.35
CA PHE A 4 -51.97 13.33 33.53
C PHE A 4 -52.17 13.00 32.04
N LEU A 5 -53.44 12.91 31.63
CA LEU A 5 -53.84 12.98 30.22
C LEU A 5 -53.95 14.46 29.88
N ASP A 6 -53.30 14.88 28.79
CA ASP A 6 -53.26 16.24 28.24
C ASP A 6 -52.18 17.18 28.80
N CYS A 7 -50.90 16.82 28.59
CA CYS A 7 -50.04 17.78 27.87
C CYS A 7 -50.60 17.92 26.44
N GLY A 8 -51.70 18.68 26.34
CA GLY A 8 -52.46 18.90 25.13
C GLY A 8 -51.59 19.57 24.06
N PHE A 9 -51.67 18.99 22.86
CA PHE A 9 -51.35 19.62 21.58
C PHE A 9 -49.90 20.07 21.36
N ALA A 10 -49.10 19.08 20.94
CA ALA A 10 -48.07 19.31 19.92
C ALA A 10 -48.73 20.01 18.71
N VAL A 11 -48.38 21.27 18.49
CA VAL A 11 -48.80 22.10 17.36
C VAL A 11 -48.54 21.36 16.05
N GLU A 12 -49.52 21.40 15.14
CA GLU A 12 -49.56 20.82 13.78
C GLU A 12 -48.47 21.32 12.81
N LYS A 13 -47.39 21.94 13.30
CA LYS A 13 -46.35 22.53 12.47
C LYS A 13 -45.28 21.49 12.19
N LYS A 14 -45.37 20.82 11.04
CA LYS A 14 -44.26 20.04 10.48
C LYS A 14 -43.12 20.98 10.13
N TRP A 15 -41.91 20.67 10.61
CA TRP A 15 -40.69 21.38 10.28
C TRP A 15 -39.96 20.67 9.16
N ASN A 16 -39.61 21.42 8.11
CA ASN A 16 -38.77 20.95 7.02
C ASN A 16 -37.32 21.35 7.30
N ILE A 17 -36.35 20.72 6.62
CA ILE A 17 -34.91 20.98 6.78
C ILE A 17 -34.55 22.48 6.75
N GLY A 18 -35.22 23.27 5.91
CA GLY A 18 -35.01 24.73 5.83
C GLY A 18 -35.45 25.53 7.06
N ASP A 19 -36.31 24.97 7.92
CA ASP A 19 -36.67 25.55 9.21
C ASP A 19 -35.59 25.29 10.28
N VAL A 20 -34.78 24.26 10.08
CA VAL A 20 -33.84 23.70 11.06
C VAL A 20 -32.48 24.43 11.04
N SER A 21 -32.09 25.03 9.91
CA SER A 21 -30.80 25.72 9.76
C SER A 21 -30.70 27.04 10.55
N ASN A 22 -31.82 27.64 10.95
CA ASN A 22 -31.90 28.92 11.70
C ASN A 22 -32.44 28.73 13.13
N TRP A 23 -32.36 27.52 13.65
CA TRP A 23 -33.18 27.12 14.77
C TRP A 23 -32.52 27.42 16.12
N ASP A 24 -32.98 28.48 16.79
CA ASP A 24 -32.67 28.77 18.19
C ASP A 24 -33.60 27.90 19.07
N LEU A 25 -33.10 26.72 19.47
CA LEU A 25 -33.89 25.68 20.15
C LEU A 25 -34.55 26.18 21.44
N ARG A 26 -33.85 27.01 22.22
CA ARG A 26 -34.34 27.53 23.50
C ARG A 26 -35.49 28.50 23.28
N LYS A 27 -35.41 29.36 22.26
CA LYS A 27 -36.52 30.26 21.90
C LYS A 27 -37.70 29.52 21.30
N SER A 28 -37.45 28.51 20.47
CA SER A 28 -38.51 27.80 19.75
C SER A 28 -39.39 26.96 20.68
N ILE A 29 -38.82 26.37 21.73
CA ILE A 29 -39.59 25.64 22.76
C ILE A 29 -40.37 26.62 23.65
N CYS A 30 -39.75 27.73 24.08
CA CYS A 30 -40.41 28.73 24.94
C CYS A 30 -41.47 29.58 24.22
N THR A 31 -41.39 29.78 22.89
CA THR A 31 -42.41 30.51 22.14
C THR A 31 -43.66 29.68 21.85
N ILE A 32 -43.59 28.35 21.97
CA ILE A 32 -44.74 27.47 21.76
C ILE A 32 -45.64 27.40 23.01
N HIS A 33 -45.14 27.74 24.20
CA HIS A 33 -45.96 27.79 25.41
C HIS A 33 -45.41 28.77 26.48
N PRO A 34 -46.06 29.93 26.71
CA PRO A 34 -45.69 30.86 27.78
C PRO A 34 -45.89 30.31 29.20
N ASP A 35 -46.71 29.26 29.34
CA ASP A 35 -47.16 28.73 30.64
C ASP A 35 -46.60 27.33 30.99
N VAL A 36 -45.68 26.79 30.19
CA VAL A 36 -44.95 25.57 30.59
C VAL A 36 -43.81 25.99 31.51
N VAL A 37 -44.10 26.08 32.80
CA VAL A 37 -43.09 25.87 33.83
C VAL A 37 -42.63 24.43 33.65
N CYS A 38 -41.43 24.21 33.13
CA CYS A 38 -40.81 22.89 33.00
C CYS A 38 -40.58 22.28 34.39
N GLY A 39 -41.65 21.72 34.97
CA GLY A 39 -41.62 20.86 36.15
C GLY A 39 -41.70 19.39 35.76
N CYS A 40 -41.06 19.00 34.66
CA CYS A 40 -40.86 17.59 34.34
C CYS A 40 -39.66 17.08 35.13
N SER A 41 -39.83 15.99 35.88
CA SER A 41 -38.71 15.12 36.26
C SER A 41 -37.94 14.76 34.99
N SER A 42 -36.60 14.74 35.07
CA SER A 42 -35.71 14.54 33.91
C SER A 42 -35.99 13.26 33.11
N GLU A 43 -36.59 12.23 33.72
CA GLU A 43 -37.02 11.00 33.04
C GLU A 43 -38.11 11.23 31.97
N ASP A 44 -39.01 12.22 32.16
CA ASP A 44 -40.13 12.46 31.24
C ASP A 44 -39.74 13.34 30.04
N CYS A 45 -38.74 14.21 30.18
CA CYS A 45 -38.32 15.13 29.12
C CYS A 45 -37.66 14.43 27.92
N GLY A 46 -36.81 13.42 28.15
CA GLY A 46 -36.16 12.65 27.07
C GLY A 46 -37.17 11.85 26.23
N VAL A 47 -38.16 11.22 26.89
CA VAL A 47 -39.24 10.47 26.24
C VAL A 47 -40.21 11.40 25.50
N VAL A 48 -40.48 12.60 26.04
CA VAL A 48 -41.32 13.61 25.39
C VAL A 48 -40.60 14.22 24.19
N PHE A 49 -39.29 14.46 24.24
CA PHE A 49 -38.52 15.02 23.12
C PHE A 49 -38.35 14.04 21.96
N ASP A 50 -38.02 12.77 22.24
CA ASP A 50 -37.98 11.69 21.24
C ASP A 50 -39.32 11.62 20.48
N LYS A 51 -40.44 11.70 21.21
CA LYS A 51 -41.78 11.76 20.62
C LYS A 51 -42.05 13.05 19.82
N VAL A 52 -41.56 14.21 20.28
CA VAL A 52 -41.77 15.52 19.62
C VAL A 52 -40.95 15.64 18.34
N MET A 53 -39.67 15.26 18.35
CA MET A 53 -38.82 15.25 17.16
C MET A 53 -39.33 14.26 16.10
N ARG A 54 -39.61 13.00 16.50
CA ARG A 54 -40.19 11.99 15.59
C ARG A 54 -41.51 12.44 14.97
N LYS A 55 -42.33 13.20 15.70
CA LYS A 55 -43.66 13.63 15.24
C LYS A 55 -43.61 14.89 14.37
N ASN A 56 -42.68 15.81 14.63
CA ASN A 56 -42.70 17.15 14.02
C ASN A 56 -41.57 17.40 13.01
N LEU A 57 -40.44 16.69 13.09
CA LEU A 57 -39.32 16.87 12.16
C LEU A 57 -39.49 15.94 10.95
N ASN A 58 -39.80 16.50 9.79
CA ASN A 58 -39.82 15.78 8.52
C ASN A 58 -38.45 15.87 7.85
N ALA A 59 -37.44 15.23 8.46
CA ALA A 59 -36.07 15.24 7.95
C ALA A 59 -35.93 14.29 6.75
N LYS A 60 -35.96 14.87 5.55
CA LYS A 60 -35.81 14.16 4.26
C LYS A 60 -34.65 14.73 3.45
N PRO A 61 -33.40 14.60 3.92
CA PRO A 61 -32.26 15.19 3.25
C PRO A 61 -32.12 14.65 1.83
N LYS A 62 -31.86 15.55 0.89
CA LYS A 62 -31.68 15.21 -0.53
C LYS A 62 -30.22 14.92 -0.87
N ASN A 63 -29.30 15.30 0.00
CA ASN A 63 -27.87 15.18 -0.19
C ASN A 63 -27.15 15.14 1.17
N ARG A 64 -25.84 14.91 1.12
CA ARG A 64 -24.94 14.84 2.28
C ARG A 64 -25.01 16.08 3.17
N GLU A 65 -25.01 17.28 2.59
CA GLU A 65 -24.98 18.55 3.35
C GLU A 65 -26.28 18.80 4.12
N GLU A 66 -27.42 18.48 3.50
CA GLU A 66 -28.71 18.50 4.20
C GLU A 66 -28.74 17.46 5.33
N LEU A 67 -28.15 16.27 5.13
CA LEU A 67 -28.07 15.24 6.17
C LEU A 67 -27.16 15.67 7.32
N LYS A 68 -25.97 16.23 7.02
CA LYS A 68 -25.08 16.84 8.02
C LYS A 68 -25.82 17.91 8.82
N THR A 69 -26.50 18.85 8.15
CA THR A 69 -27.28 19.89 8.85
C THR A 69 -28.30 19.31 9.84
N VAL A 70 -29.00 18.23 9.46
CA VAL A 70 -29.94 17.55 10.35
C VAL A 70 -29.21 16.92 11.55
N LEU A 71 -28.09 16.23 11.30
CA LEU A 71 -27.29 15.62 12.37
C LEU A 71 -26.68 16.68 13.30
N ASP A 72 -26.26 17.84 12.79
CA ASP A 72 -25.70 18.95 13.58
C ASP A 72 -26.71 19.47 14.60
N VAL A 73 -27.98 19.53 14.19
CA VAL A 73 -29.08 19.96 15.05
C VAL A 73 -29.35 18.92 16.13
N VAL A 74 -29.31 17.63 15.77
CA VAL A 74 -29.43 16.53 16.72
C VAL A 74 -28.28 16.57 17.73
N ARG A 75 -27.03 16.77 17.27
CA ARG A 75 -25.84 16.92 18.11
C ARG A 75 -25.96 18.10 19.09
N LYS A 76 -26.18 19.32 18.58
CA LYS A 76 -26.33 20.52 19.43
C LYS A 76 -27.40 20.36 20.51
N TRP A 77 -28.44 19.58 20.23
CA TRP A 77 -29.46 19.29 21.23
C TRP A 77 -28.95 18.33 22.32
N ILE A 78 -28.30 17.24 21.93
CA ILE A 78 -27.66 16.29 22.86
C ILE A 78 -26.74 17.09 23.80
N ASP A 79 -25.87 17.94 23.26
CA ASP A 79 -24.94 18.75 24.07
C ASP A 79 -25.69 19.68 25.04
N SER A 80 -26.80 20.28 24.60
CA SER A 80 -27.62 21.17 25.47
C SER A 80 -28.30 20.45 26.64
N TYR A 81 -28.53 19.14 26.51
CA TYR A 81 -29.19 18.30 27.51
C TYR A 81 -28.21 17.77 28.56
N TYR A 82 -27.02 17.33 28.13
CA TYR A 82 -26.05 16.66 29.01
C TYR A 82 -25.11 17.62 29.76
N PHE A 83 -24.87 18.85 29.27
CA PHE A 83 -23.86 19.76 29.84
C PHE A 83 -24.40 20.93 30.69
N ASN A 84 -25.67 20.91 31.11
CA ASN A 84 -26.12 21.84 32.16
C ASN A 84 -25.91 21.20 33.55
N GLU A 85 -24.86 21.66 34.25
CA GLU A 85 -24.45 21.28 35.61
C GLU A 85 -25.55 21.49 36.68
N THR A 86 -26.55 20.64 36.72
CA THR A 86 -27.38 20.45 37.93
C THR A 86 -27.35 18.99 38.31
N THR A 87 -26.43 18.66 39.23
CA THR A 87 -26.44 17.44 40.02
C THR A 87 -27.79 17.33 40.74
N ILE A 88 -28.67 16.47 40.23
CA ILE A 88 -29.90 16.09 40.93
C ILE A 88 -29.63 14.73 41.58
N GLU A 89 -29.40 14.72 42.89
CA GLU A 89 -29.34 13.48 43.70
C GLU A 89 -30.74 12.84 43.74
N PHE A 90 -30.93 11.75 43.00
CA PHE A 90 -32.12 10.92 43.12
C PHE A 90 -31.99 9.96 44.32
N LYS A 91 -32.70 10.25 45.40
CA LYS A 91 -33.03 9.23 46.41
C LYS A 91 -34.04 8.27 45.78
N THR A 92 -33.62 7.01 45.70
CA THR A 92 -34.41 5.82 45.33
C THR A 92 -34.85 5.75 43.87
N THR A 93 -33.91 5.50 42.97
CA THR A 93 -33.86 4.39 42.00
C THR A 93 -32.58 4.61 41.19
N THR A 94 -31.63 3.68 41.24
CA THR A 94 -30.39 3.77 40.47
C THR A 94 -30.75 3.58 39.00
N ILE A 95 -30.97 4.66 38.27
CA ILE A 95 -31.07 4.61 36.80
C ILE A 95 -29.64 4.42 36.30
N ASP A 96 -29.36 3.25 35.74
CA ASP A 96 -28.08 2.96 35.12
C ASP A 96 -28.00 3.68 33.78
N PHE A 97 -27.39 4.88 33.76
CA PHE A 97 -27.17 5.66 32.54
C PHE A 97 -26.05 5.10 31.65
N LYS A 98 -25.50 3.90 31.93
CA LYS A 98 -24.38 3.30 31.18
C LYS A 98 -24.67 2.92 29.72
N THR A 99 -25.92 2.90 29.27
CA THR A 99 -26.26 2.58 27.88
C THR A 99 -27.50 3.35 27.42
N MET A 100 -27.32 4.54 26.84
CA MET A 100 -28.42 5.25 26.17
C MET A 100 -28.26 5.14 24.65
N THR A 101 -29.25 4.56 23.97
CA THR A 101 -29.30 4.47 22.51
C THR A 101 -30.15 5.61 21.93
N ILE A 102 -29.56 6.43 21.06
CA ILE A 102 -30.25 7.50 20.33
C ILE A 102 -30.72 6.94 18.98
N ASP A 103 -32.04 6.87 18.79
CA ASP A 103 -32.66 6.38 17.56
C ASP A 103 -32.75 7.49 16.50
N LEU A 104 -32.02 7.31 15.39
CA LEU A 104 -31.97 8.23 14.24
C LEU A 104 -32.78 7.72 13.05
N ASN A 105 -33.54 6.63 13.19
CA ASN A 105 -34.30 6.03 12.10
C ASN A 105 -35.50 6.87 11.63
N PHE A 106 -35.81 7.97 12.32
CA PHE A 106 -36.80 8.93 11.87
C PHE A 106 -36.32 9.80 10.70
N ILE A 107 -35.01 9.82 10.41
CA ILE A 107 -34.42 10.56 9.29
C ILE A 107 -34.58 9.72 8.01
N ASP A 108 -35.31 10.23 7.03
CA ASP A 108 -35.50 9.59 5.73
C ASP A 108 -34.31 9.88 4.81
N VAL A 109 -33.30 9.01 4.86
CA VAL A 109 -32.08 9.11 4.05
C VAL A 109 -32.22 8.47 2.65
N SER A 110 -33.42 8.02 2.25
CA SER A 110 -33.63 7.26 1.01
C SER A 110 -33.22 7.99 -0.28
N LYS A 111 -33.06 9.32 -0.23
CA LYS A 111 -32.62 10.15 -1.37
C LYS A 111 -31.14 10.50 -1.35
N VAL A 112 -30.43 10.20 -0.28
CA VAL A 112 -29.01 10.51 -0.13
C VAL A 112 -28.20 9.53 -0.98
N THR A 113 -27.28 10.06 -1.78
CA THR A 113 -26.39 9.28 -2.67
C THR A 113 -24.94 9.30 -2.20
N ASP A 114 -24.58 10.25 -1.34
CA ASP A 114 -23.24 10.45 -0.78
C ASP A 114 -23.36 10.53 0.75
N MET A 115 -22.70 9.61 1.44
CA MET A 115 -22.59 9.56 2.91
C MET A 115 -21.13 9.64 3.36
N SER A 116 -20.24 10.12 2.50
CA SER A 116 -18.82 10.23 2.81
C SER A 116 -18.58 11.13 4.05
N HIS A 117 -17.63 10.74 4.89
CA HIS A 117 -17.21 11.44 6.10
C HIS A 117 -18.37 11.86 7.03
N LEU A 118 -19.47 11.08 7.09
CA LEU A 118 -20.64 11.47 7.88
C LEU A 118 -20.38 11.38 9.39
N PHE A 119 -19.62 10.39 9.82
CA PHE A 119 -19.24 10.11 11.21
C PHE A 119 -17.73 9.98 11.38
N GLU A 120 -16.95 10.66 10.52
CA GLU A 120 -15.49 10.69 10.56
C GLU A 120 -14.94 11.43 11.79
N TRP A 121 -13.79 10.99 12.28
CA TRP A 121 -12.98 11.64 13.30
C TRP A 121 -11.50 11.73 12.91
N TRP A 122 -10.94 12.94 12.95
CA TRP A 122 -9.50 13.19 12.80
C TRP A 122 -8.90 13.69 14.12
N PHE A 123 -7.71 13.19 14.45
CA PHE A 123 -6.93 13.53 15.65
C PHE A 123 -6.46 15.01 15.71
N SER A 124 -6.78 15.85 14.72
CA SER A 124 -6.45 17.27 14.68
C SER A 124 -7.74 18.08 14.83
N GLY A 125 -7.98 18.67 16.02
CA GLY A 125 -9.11 19.60 16.24
C GLY A 125 -9.12 20.74 15.21
N ASP A 126 -10.23 21.38 14.87
CA ASP A 126 -11.61 21.40 15.37
C ASP A 126 -12.56 20.84 14.27
N ASP A 127 -13.88 20.88 14.50
CA ASP A 127 -15.00 20.78 13.53
C ASP A 127 -15.51 19.42 12.95
N GLY A 128 -14.95 18.27 13.34
CA GLY A 128 -15.57 16.97 13.06
C GLY A 128 -16.84 16.68 13.88
N PHE A 129 -17.82 15.98 13.30
CA PHE A 129 -19.02 15.47 14.01
C PHE A 129 -18.70 14.58 15.22
N GLY A 130 -17.48 14.03 15.26
CA GLY A 130 -17.04 13.09 16.27
C GLY A 130 -16.30 13.66 17.48
N ASN A 131 -16.65 14.87 17.97
CA ASN A 131 -15.89 15.53 19.06
C ASN A 131 -16.61 15.67 20.40
N ASP A 132 -17.91 15.31 20.54
CA ASP A 132 -18.62 15.41 21.84
C ASP A 132 -19.07 14.05 22.32
N ASP A 133 -19.05 13.77 23.63
CA ASP A 133 -19.23 12.47 24.32
C ASP A 133 -20.24 11.44 23.79
N CYS A 134 -21.26 11.83 23.03
CA CYS A 134 -22.17 10.89 22.35
C CYS A 134 -21.82 10.55 20.88
N PHE A 135 -20.89 11.30 20.30
CA PHE A 135 -20.34 11.15 18.95
C PHE A 135 -18.79 11.15 18.95
N GLY A 136 -18.13 11.46 20.07
CA GLY A 136 -16.73 11.83 20.18
C GLY A 136 -16.11 11.69 21.56
N ASN A 137 -14.79 11.83 21.61
CA ASN A 137 -13.87 11.26 22.60
C ASN A 137 -13.53 12.19 23.79
N ASP A 138 -14.28 12.21 24.89
CA ASP A 138 -13.66 12.56 26.18
C ASP A 138 -13.17 11.28 26.89
N VAL A 139 -11.90 11.30 27.27
CA VAL A 139 -11.18 10.20 27.94
C VAL A 139 -10.86 10.59 29.40
N ASP A 140 -11.18 11.81 29.82
CA ASP A 140 -10.85 12.31 31.15
C ASP A 140 -12.01 12.34 32.15
N SER A 141 -13.23 11.98 31.75
CA SER A 141 -14.34 11.82 32.69
C SER A 141 -14.44 10.37 33.17
N LYS A 142 -14.45 10.18 34.49
CA LYS A 142 -14.59 8.88 35.17
C LYS A 142 -15.95 8.18 34.95
N ASP A 143 -16.78 8.74 34.09
CA ASP A 143 -18.15 8.32 33.85
C ASP A 143 -18.28 7.96 32.36
N ASP A 144 -18.03 6.69 32.08
CA ASP A 144 -18.06 5.95 30.81
C ASP A 144 -19.47 5.98 30.18
N VAL A 145 -19.98 7.16 29.80
CA VAL A 145 -21.28 7.30 29.11
C VAL A 145 -21.10 6.91 27.65
N VAL A 146 -21.24 5.62 27.36
CA VAL A 146 -21.33 5.12 25.99
C VAL A 146 -22.72 5.46 25.43
N CYS A 147 -22.86 6.58 24.74
CA CYS A 147 -24.04 6.79 23.89
C CYS A 147 -23.89 5.92 22.64
N SER A 148 -24.91 5.10 22.33
CA SER A 148 -24.96 4.35 21.07
C SER A 148 -25.97 4.98 20.11
N LEU A 149 -25.68 4.97 18.81
CA LEU A 149 -26.64 5.43 17.80
C LEU A 149 -27.35 4.24 17.17
N ASP A 150 -28.65 4.37 16.93
CA ASP A 150 -29.39 3.42 16.09
C ASP A 150 -29.70 4.07 14.73
N ILE A 151 -28.96 3.62 13.72
CA ILE A 151 -29.14 3.93 12.29
C ILE A 151 -29.46 2.66 11.48
N SER A 152 -29.85 1.58 12.16
CA SER A 152 -30.03 0.26 11.54
C SER A 152 -31.20 0.20 10.55
N GLY A 153 -32.13 1.16 10.65
CA GLY A 153 -33.32 1.31 9.80
C GLY A 153 -33.16 2.29 8.64
N TRP A 154 -31.97 2.89 8.45
CA TRP A 154 -31.70 3.77 7.31
C TRP A 154 -31.76 3.02 5.97
N ASP A 155 -32.53 3.57 5.02
CA ASP A 155 -32.54 3.08 3.63
C ASP A 155 -31.37 3.69 2.84
N VAL A 156 -30.24 2.97 2.83
CA VAL A 156 -29.03 3.35 2.10
C VAL A 156 -28.98 2.82 0.66
N SER A 157 -30.08 2.28 0.12
CA SER A 157 -30.09 1.58 -1.17
C SER A 157 -29.83 2.47 -2.41
N ASN A 158 -29.75 3.79 -2.23
CA ASN A 158 -29.36 4.76 -3.26
C ASN A 158 -27.97 5.35 -3.06
N VAL A 159 -27.28 5.01 -1.97
CA VAL A 159 -25.93 5.51 -1.67
C VAL A 159 -24.94 4.87 -2.64
N THR A 160 -24.10 5.72 -3.23
CA THR A 160 -23.01 5.34 -4.13
C THR A 160 -21.63 5.62 -3.53
N ASP A 161 -21.54 6.53 -2.55
CA ASP A 161 -20.29 6.92 -1.90
C ASP A 161 -20.41 6.83 -0.36
N MET A 162 -19.50 6.08 0.26
CA MET A 162 -19.37 5.90 1.72
C MET A 162 -17.92 6.14 2.19
N GLU A 163 -17.13 6.91 1.44
CA GLU A 163 -15.73 7.21 1.79
C GLU A 163 -15.61 7.76 3.21
N ALA A 164 -14.74 7.17 4.03
CA ALA A 164 -14.43 7.57 5.39
C ALA A 164 -15.65 7.77 6.30
N MET A 165 -16.81 7.16 5.97
CA MET A 165 -18.07 7.42 6.68
C MET A 165 -17.95 7.19 8.19
N PHE A 166 -17.14 6.23 8.64
CA PHE A 166 -16.88 5.92 10.05
C PHE A 166 -15.37 5.94 10.38
N GLN A 167 -14.54 6.63 9.60
CA GLN A 167 -13.10 6.71 9.88
C GLN A 167 -12.86 7.32 11.27
N GLY A 168 -12.02 6.69 12.10
CA GLY A 168 -11.74 7.15 13.47
C GLY A 168 -12.91 7.01 14.45
N SER A 169 -14.08 6.57 13.98
CA SER A 169 -15.30 6.56 14.77
C SER A 169 -15.28 5.45 15.82
N ARG A 170 -15.73 5.77 17.04
CA ARG A 170 -16.02 4.79 18.10
C ARG A 170 -17.37 4.09 17.94
N LEU A 171 -18.17 4.46 16.92
CA LEU A 171 -19.50 3.89 16.70
C LEU A 171 -19.42 2.38 16.40
N ASN A 172 -20.13 1.60 17.21
CA ASN A 172 -20.32 0.17 17.00
C ASN A 172 -21.81 -0.14 16.79
N VAL A 173 -22.27 0.10 15.57
CA VAL A 173 -23.68 0.05 15.17
C VAL A 173 -24.00 -1.21 14.35
N ASP A 174 -25.24 -1.70 14.42
CA ASP A 174 -25.69 -2.82 13.57
C ASP A 174 -25.99 -2.31 12.14
N LEU A 175 -25.13 -2.69 11.20
CA LEU A 175 -25.25 -2.37 9.77
C LEU A 175 -25.68 -3.57 8.92
N SER A 176 -26.05 -4.69 9.54
CA SER A 176 -26.29 -5.97 8.85
C SER A 176 -27.48 -5.96 7.89
N LYS A 177 -28.38 -4.97 8.03
CA LYS A 177 -29.59 -4.78 7.19
C LYS A 177 -29.40 -3.79 6.04
N TRP A 178 -28.26 -3.10 6.00
CA TRP A 178 -28.01 -2.09 4.98
C TRP A 178 -27.84 -2.73 3.59
N ASN A 179 -28.53 -2.17 2.60
CA ASN A 179 -28.35 -2.56 1.20
C ASN A 179 -27.28 -1.68 0.54
N VAL A 180 -26.04 -2.18 0.52
CA VAL A 180 -24.89 -1.47 -0.06
C VAL A 180 -24.64 -1.81 -1.54
N SER A 181 -25.56 -2.51 -2.21
CA SER A 181 -25.36 -3.02 -3.58
C SER A 181 -25.09 -1.95 -4.65
N LYS A 182 -25.38 -0.66 -4.40
CA LYS A 182 -25.06 0.44 -5.33
C LYS A 182 -23.79 1.20 -4.98
N VAL A 183 -23.17 0.91 -3.84
CA VAL A 183 -21.98 1.62 -3.37
C VAL A 183 -20.80 1.29 -4.29
N LYS A 184 -20.09 2.34 -4.69
CA LYS A 184 -18.89 2.26 -5.55
C LYS A 184 -17.62 2.61 -4.79
N ASN A 185 -17.70 3.52 -3.84
CA ASN A 185 -16.56 4.00 -3.06
C ASN A 185 -16.77 3.66 -1.57
N MET A 186 -15.88 2.83 -1.02
CA MET A 186 -15.81 2.48 0.41
C MET A 186 -14.43 2.82 1.01
N LYS A 187 -13.67 3.70 0.34
CA LYS A 187 -12.35 4.13 0.78
C LYS A 187 -12.39 4.54 2.26
N GLU A 188 -11.50 4.00 3.07
CA GLU A 188 -11.30 4.35 4.48
C GLU A 188 -12.55 4.25 5.37
N MET A 189 -13.63 3.61 4.92
CA MET A 189 -14.94 3.66 5.59
C MET A 189 -14.88 3.32 7.09
N PHE A 190 -14.06 2.35 7.49
CA PHE A 190 -13.86 1.94 8.89
C PHE A 190 -12.40 2.12 9.35
N SER A 191 -11.59 2.90 8.64
CA SER A 191 -10.19 3.13 9.00
C SER A 191 -10.08 3.67 10.43
N ASN A 192 -9.25 3.07 11.29
CA ASN A 192 -9.09 3.45 12.70
C ASN A 192 -10.41 3.48 13.50
N SER A 193 -11.42 2.71 13.09
CA SER A 193 -12.71 2.61 13.76
C SER A 193 -12.71 1.53 14.85
N SER A 194 -13.56 1.71 15.87
CA SER A 194 -13.88 0.65 16.85
C SER A 194 -15.01 -0.29 16.40
N PHE A 195 -15.42 -0.22 15.13
CA PHE A 195 -16.49 -1.04 14.57
C PHE A 195 -16.23 -2.55 14.70
N LYS A 196 -17.21 -3.30 15.23
CA LYS A 196 -17.16 -4.76 15.40
C LYS A 196 -18.39 -5.48 14.84
N GLY A 197 -19.21 -4.78 14.05
CA GLY A 197 -20.47 -5.29 13.51
C GLY A 197 -20.28 -6.34 12.41
N ASP A 198 -21.37 -7.06 12.10
CA ASP A 198 -21.43 -8.09 11.07
C ASP A 198 -21.73 -7.50 9.69
N LEU A 199 -20.81 -7.69 8.74
CA LEU A 199 -20.88 -7.27 7.34
C LEU A 199 -21.14 -8.44 6.38
N SER A 200 -21.45 -9.63 6.90
CA SER A 200 -21.53 -10.87 6.11
C SER A 200 -22.72 -10.96 5.14
N LYS A 201 -23.57 -9.94 5.08
CA LYS A 201 -24.72 -9.85 4.16
C LYS A 201 -24.57 -8.76 3.11
N TRP A 202 -23.46 -8.02 3.16
CA TRP A 202 -23.23 -6.93 2.23
C TRP A 202 -22.92 -7.45 0.83
N ASP A 203 -23.64 -6.93 -0.15
CA ASP A 203 -23.31 -7.11 -1.57
C ASP A 203 -22.37 -5.99 -2.00
N VAL A 204 -21.07 -6.30 -2.03
CA VAL A 204 -20.00 -5.37 -2.44
C VAL A 204 -19.65 -5.49 -3.93
N SER A 205 -20.47 -6.18 -4.73
CA SER A 205 -20.13 -6.51 -6.12
C SER A 205 -19.97 -5.33 -7.07
N ASN A 206 -20.47 -4.14 -6.71
CA ASN A 206 -20.31 -2.89 -7.47
C ASN A 206 -19.23 -1.95 -6.92
N VAL A 207 -18.54 -2.33 -5.84
CA VAL A 207 -17.51 -1.48 -5.24
C VAL A 207 -16.27 -1.48 -6.14
N GLU A 208 -15.78 -0.27 -6.43
CA GLU A 208 -14.61 -0.01 -7.27
C GLU A 208 -13.39 0.40 -6.42
N ASN A 209 -13.59 1.00 -5.24
CA ASN A 209 -12.52 1.43 -4.33
C ASN A 209 -12.77 0.94 -2.88
N MET A 210 -11.81 0.18 -2.33
CA MET A 210 -11.78 -0.29 -0.93
C MET A 210 -10.49 0.12 -0.19
N SER A 211 -9.73 1.07 -0.73
CA SER A 211 -8.45 1.49 -0.15
C SER A 211 -8.62 1.92 1.30
N GLY A 212 -7.80 1.38 2.21
CA GLY A 212 -7.81 1.73 3.62
C GLY A 212 -9.08 1.35 4.40
N MET A 213 -10.03 0.62 3.82
CA MET A 213 -11.36 0.39 4.41
C MET A 213 -11.30 -0.13 5.86
N PHE A 214 -10.35 -1.02 6.19
CA PHE A 214 -10.16 -1.61 7.51
C PHE A 214 -8.76 -1.34 8.10
N SER A 215 -8.12 -0.26 7.68
CA SER A 215 -6.77 0.05 8.15
C SER A 215 -6.74 0.45 9.64
N ARG A 216 -5.62 0.19 10.31
CA ARG A 216 -5.28 0.56 11.69
C ARG A 216 -6.25 0.06 12.75
N GLY A 217 -6.09 -1.19 13.18
CA GLY A 217 -6.65 -1.68 14.45
C GLY A 217 -8.14 -2.07 14.47
N VAL A 218 -8.79 -2.20 13.31
CA VAL A 218 -10.18 -2.69 13.25
C VAL A 218 -10.21 -4.21 13.51
N GLU A 219 -10.91 -4.63 14.57
CA GLU A 219 -11.27 -6.04 14.81
C GLU A 219 -12.43 -6.45 13.91
N VAL A 220 -12.16 -6.70 12.62
CA VAL A 220 -13.20 -7.19 11.70
C VAL A 220 -13.55 -8.65 12.05
N LYS A 221 -14.67 -8.85 12.77
CA LYS A 221 -15.18 -10.19 13.15
C LYS A 221 -16.12 -10.81 12.10
N SER A 222 -16.19 -10.22 10.92
CA SER A 222 -17.10 -10.62 9.86
C SER A 222 -16.46 -11.64 8.93
N ALA A 223 -17.20 -12.69 8.57
CA ALA A 223 -16.76 -13.65 7.55
C ALA A 223 -16.88 -13.01 6.15
N LEU A 224 -15.78 -12.49 5.61
CA LEU A 224 -15.75 -11.78 4.32
C LEU A 224 -15.51 -12.70 3.10
N SER A 225 -15.38 -14.01 3.31
CA SER A 225 -14.98 -14.98 2.27
C SER A 225 -15.93 -15.07 1.06
N HIS A 226 -17.17 -14.61 1.19
CA HIS A 226 -18.21 -14.64 0.15
C HIS A 226 -18.33 -13.32 -0.62
N TRP A 227 -17.60 -12.28 -0.22
CA TRP A 227 -17.62 -10.99 -0.91
C TRP A 227 -17.14 -11.14 -2.36
N ASN A 228 -17.92 -10.59 -3.29
CA ASN A 228 -17.52 -10.48 -4.68
C ASN A 228 -16.75 -9.18 -4.89
N VAL A 229 -15.43 -9.24 -4.88
CA VAL A 229 -14.53 -8.09 -5.07
C VAL A 229 -14.07 -7.91 -6.53
N GLY A 230 -14.69 -8.60 -7.49
CA GLY A 230 -14.22 -8.65 -8.88
C GLY A 230 -14.24 -7.31 -9.64
N HIS A 231 -14.93 -6.28 -9.14
CA HIS A 231 -14.93 -4.93 -9.73
C HIS A 231 -13.94 -3.96 -9.06
N VAL A 232 -13.38 -4.33 -7.91
CA VAL A 232 -12.49 -3.47 -7.13
C VAL A 232 -11.20 -3.22 -7.93
N LYS A 233 -10.78 -1.95 -7.94
CA LYS A 233 -9.56 -1.46 -8.60
C LYS A 233 -8.46 -1.10 -7.61
N ASP A 234 -8.84 -0.63 -6.43
CA ASP A 234 -7.89 -0.20 -5.39
C ASP A 234 -8.21 -0.90 -4.06
N MET A 235 -7.22 -1.62 -3.54
CA MET A 235 -7.21 -2.27 -2.21
C MET A 235 -6.00 -1.80 -1.38
N SER A 236 -5.35 -0.70 -1.75
CA SER A 236 -4.20 -0.18 -1.02
C SER A 236 -4.53 0.04 0.46
N SER A 237 -3.62 -0.39 1.34
CA SER A 237 -3.72 -0.28 2.80
C SER A 237 -5.00 -0.87 3.41
N MET A 238 -5.78 -1.68 2.69
CA MET A 238 -7.11 -2.14 3.14
C MET A 238 -7.08 -2.80 4.53
N PHE A 239 -6.04 -3.58 4.82
CA PHE A 239 -5.82 -4.26 6.10
C PHE A 239 -4.49 -3.84 6.78
N SER A 240 -3.90 -2.69 6.41
CA SER A 240 -2.66 -2.20 7.03
C SER A 240 -2.87 -2.02 8.54
N GLY A 241 -2.04 -2.63 9.38
CA GLY A 241 -2.15 -2.62 10.84
C GLY A 241 -3.41 -3.27 11.40
N SER A 242 -4.13 -4.07 10.62
CA SER A 242 -5.32 -4.81 11.06
C SER A 242 -4.95 -6.15 11.69
N THR A 243 -5.77 -6.60 12.65
CA THR A 243 -5.71 -7.96 13.22
C THR A 243 -6.52 -8.99 12.42
N PHE A 244 -7.08 -8.59 11.27
CA PHE A 244 -7.84 -9.47 10.38
C PHE A 244 -7.01 -10.67 9.93
N ASN A 245 -7.57 -11.87 10.05
CA ASN A 245 -6.90 -13.13 9.67
C ASN A 245 -7.90 -14.20 9.14
N GLU A 246 -9.03 -13.76 8.57
CA GLU A 246 -10.06 -14.66 8.04
C GLU A 246 -9.75 -15.10 6.60
N ASP A 247 -10.43 -16.16 6.14
CA ASP A 247 -10.24 -16.72 4.78
C ASP A 247 -10.73 -15.75 3.69
N ILE A 248 -9.81 -15.32 2.83
CA ILE A 248 -10.04 -14.52 1.62
C ILE A 248 -9.50 -15.20 0.36
N SER A 249 -9.20 -16.51 0.43
CA SER A 249 -8.60 -17.29 -0.66
C SER A 249 -9.45 -17.36 -1.93
N LYS A 250 -10.75 -17.08 -1.82
CA LYS A 250 -11.73 -17.14 -2.92
C LYS A 250 -11.97 -15.79 -3.62
N TRP A 251 -11.38 -14.72 -3.14
CA TRP A 251 -11.52 -13.40 -3.77
C TRP A 251 -10.91 -13.40 -5.18
N ASP A 252 -11.68 -12.91 -6.15
CA ASP A 252 -11.17 -12.64 -7.50
C ASP A 252 -10.57 -11.23 -7.55
N VAL A 253 -9.25 -11.16 -7.41
CA VAL A 253 -8.48 -9.90 -7.46
C VAL A 253 -7.92 -9.58 -8.84
N SER A 254 -8.35 -10.29 -9.89
CA SER A 254 -7.77 -10.19 -11.26
C SER A 254 -8.00 -8.84 -11.96
N ASN A 255 -8.75 -7.94 -11.33
CA ASN A 255 -9.06 -6.60 -11.81
C ASN A 255 -8.47 -5.48 -10.94
N VAL A 256 -7.82 -5.81 -9.82
CA VAL A 256 -7.17 -4.86 -8.93
C VAL A 256 -5.90 -4.32 -9.60
N LEU A 257 -5.68 -3.02 -9.43
CA LEU A 257 -4.55 -2.28 -9.99
C LEU A 257 -3.58 -1.80 -8.90
N ASN A 258 -4.05 -1.59 -7.66
CA ASN A 258 -3.25 -1.12 -6.54
C ASN A 258 -3.50 -1.97 -5.29
N MET A 259 -2.43 -2.52 -4.71
CA MET A 259 -2.40 -3.28 -3.45
C MET A 259 -1.28 -2.77 -2.51
N GLU A 260 -0.79 -1.55 -2.72
CA GLU A 260 0.22 -0.92 -1.88
C GLU A 260 -0.13 -1.04 -0.40
N GLY A 261 0.77 -1.58 0.41
CA GLY A 261 0.59 -1.69 1.86
C GLY A 261 -0.63 -2.50 2.32
N MET A 262 -1.27 -3.32 1.47
CA MET A 262 -2.56 -3.96 1.80
C MET A 262 -2.53 -4.73 3.14
N PHE A 263 -1.43 -5.40 3.46
CA PHE A 263 -1.21 -6.16 4.71
C PHE A 263 -0.01 -5.65 5.52
N GLU A 264 0.41 -4.40 5.30
CA GLU A 264 1.53 -3.79 6.03
C GLU A 264 1.26 -3.84 7.54
N PHE A 265 2.20 -4.31 8.35
CA PHE A 265 2.06 -4.50 9.81
C PHE A 265 0.81 -5.30 10.24
N SER A 266 0.25 -6.11 9.35
CA SER A 266 -0.92 -6.96 9.65
C SER A 266 -0.51 -8.31 10.25
N THR A 267 -1.41 -8.90 11.05
CA THR A 267 -1.28 -10.27 11.53
C THR A 267 -1.79 -11.32 10.53
N PHE A 268 -2.25 -10.90 9.34
CA PHE A 268 -2.79 -11.79 8.33
C PHE A 268 -1.76 -12.85 7.88
N ASN A 269 -2.16 -14.11 7.87
CA ASN A 269 -1.35 -15.23 7.38
C ASN A 269 -2.20 -16.29 6.63
N GLY A 270 -3.30 -15.86 6.00
CA GLY A 270 -4.22 -16.73 5.25
C GLY A 270 -3.70 -17.10 3.85
N ASP A 271 -4.22 -18.17 3.25
CA ASP A 271 -3.81 -18.61 1.91
C ASP A 271 -4.32 -17.66 0.80
N ILE A 272 -3.38 -17.01 0.12
CA ILE A 272 -3.62 -16.16 -1.06
C ILE A 272 -2.90 -16.67 -2.32
N SER A 273 -2.42 -17.92 -2.30
CA SER A 273 -1.62 -18.53 -3.38
C SER A 273 -2.35 -18.63 -4.73
N ARG A 274 -3.68 -18.50 -4.74
CA ARG A 274 -4.54 -18.58 -5.93
C ARG A 274 -4.91 -17.22 -6.52
N TRP A 275 -4.54 -16.13 -5.87
CA TRP A 275 -4.83 -14.80 -6.38
C TRP A 275 -4.12 -14.54 -7.72
N ASN A 276 -4.87 -13.99 -8.68
CA ASN A 276 -4.30 -13.54 -9.94
C ASN A 276 -3.97 -12.05 -9.83
N VAL A 277 -2.68 -11.76 -9.64
CA VAL A 277 -2.19 -10.39 -9.45
C VAL A 277 -1.51 -9.79 -10.69
N SER A 278 -1.68 -10.41 -11.85
CA SER A 278 -0.99 -10.04 -13.10
C SER A 278 -1.33 -8.65 -13.67
N LYS A 279 -2.31 -7.94 -13.11
CA LYS A 279 -2.66 -6.56 -13.47
C LYS A 279 -2.29 -5.52 -12.42
N VAL A 280 -1.87 -5.95 -11.23
CA VAL A 280 -1.52 -5.04 -10.14
C VAL A 280 -0.24 -4.32 -10.51
N LYS A 281 -0.28 -2.99 -10.44
CA LYS A 281 0.80 -2.09 -10.84
C LYS A 281 1.64 -1.60 -9.66
N ASN A 282 1.07 -1.64 -8.46
CA ASN A 282 1.72 -1.21 -7.23
C ASN A 282 1.39 -2.22 -6.10
N MET A 283 2.44 -2.80 -5.53
CA MET A 283 2.41 -3.68 -4.37
C MET A 283 3.47 -3.27 -3.33
N SER A 284 3.98 -2.05 -3.42
CA SER A 284 5.01 -1.58 -2.49
C SER A 284 4.52 -1.75 -1.05
N CYS A 285 5.39 -2.24 -0.17
CA CYS A 285 5.13 -2.44 1.25
C CYS A 285 3.98 -3.41 1.59
N MET A 286 3.44 -4.18 0.63
CA MET A 286 2.24 -5.01 0.88
C MET A 286 2.36 -5.94 2.09
N PHE A 287 3.54 -6.52 2.33
CA PHE A 287 3.82 -7.42 3.46
C PHE A 287 4.85 -6.85 4.44
N GLN A 288 5.15 -5.55 4.36
CA GLN A 288 6.16 -4.94 5.23
C GLN A 288 5.75 -5.07 6.70
N GLY A 289 6.65 -5.62 7.53
CA GLY A 289 6.39 -5.85 8.96
C GLY A 289 5.21 -6.78 9.26
N SER A 290 4.66 -7.48 8.25
CA SER A 290 3.55 -8.41 8.43
C SER A 290 4.03 -9.78 8.94
N GLU A 291 3.12 -10.55 9.52
CA GLU A 291 3.37 -11.95 9.90
C GLU A 291 3.16 -12.94 8.72
N PHE A 292 2.83 -12.44 7.53
CA PHE A 292 2.54 -13.27 6.36
C PHE A 292 3.81 -13.99 5.86
N HIS A 293 3.69 -15.30 5.67
CA HIS A 293 4.75 -16.16 5.11
C HIS A 293 4.12 -17.29 4.26
N GLY A 294 3.20 -16.91 3.38
CA GLY A 294 2.48 -17.85 2.51
C GLY A 294 3.18 -18.13 1.17
N ASN A 295 2.75 -19.19 0.49
CA ASN A 295 3.30 -19.57 -0.82
C ASN A 295 2.81 -18.64 -1.95
N LEU A 296 3.73 -17.88 -2.55
CA LEU A 296 3.46 -16.96 -3.66
C LEU A 296 3.98 -17.45 -5.02
N SER A 297 4.49 -18.69 -5.12
CA SER A 297 5.16 -19.22 -6.32
C SER A 297 4.32 -19.22 -7.61
N LYS A 298 2.98 -19.13 -7.49
CA LYS A 298 2.04 -19.09 -8.63
C LYS A 298 1.70 -17.68 -9.08
N TRP A 299 2.10 -16.65 -8.34
CA TRP A 299 1.82 -15.28 -8.69
C TRP A 299 2.65 -14.88 -9.91
N THR A 300 2.02 -14.10 -10.79
CA THR A 300 2.68 -13.46 -11.92
C THR A 300 2.56 -11.97 -11.72
N PHE A 301 3.67 -11.28 -11.66
CA PHE A 301 3.72 -9.86 -11.34
C PHE A 301 3.65 -9.02 -12.63
N ALA A 302 3.06 -7.82 -12.57
CA ALA A 302 3.07 -6.87 -13.70
C ALA A 302 4.18 -5.81 -13.55
N SER A 303 4.59 -5.55 -12.32
CA SER A 303 5.52 -4.52 -11.92
C SER A 303 6.59 -5.07 -10.97
N ASN A 304 7.44 -4.17 -10.52
CA ASN A 304 8.37 -4.42 -9.44
C ASN A 304 7.67 -4.87 -8.14
N ILE A 305 8.30 -5.77 -7.38
CA ILE A 305 7.81 -6.24 -6.07
C ILE A 305 8.83 -6.05 -4.93
N ASP A 306 9.88 -5.29 -5.18
CA ASP A 306 11.02 -5.18 -4.28
C ASP A 306 10.63 -4.65 -2.90
N ASP A 307 9.88 -3.55 -2.87
CA ASP A 307 9.36 -2.96 -1.64
C ASP A 307 8.30 -3.84 -0.96
N MET A 308 7.79 -4.88 -1.62
CA MET A 308 6.68 -5.69 -1.11
C MET A 308 7.07 -6.44 0.17
N PHE A 309 8.35 -6.82 0.29
CA PHE A 309 8.88 -7.70 1.33
C PHE A 309 9.78 -7.01 2.36
N THR A 310 9.93 -5.68 2.31
CA THR A 310 10.80 -4.93 3.23
C THR A 310 10.43 -5.21 4.69
N ASN A 311 11.37 -5.68 5.51
CA ASN A 311 11.12 -6.09 6.91
C ASN A 311 9.99 -7.13 7.09
N SER A 312 9.73 -7.97 6.09
CA SER A 312 8.76 -9.07 6.18
C SER A 312 9.38 -10.36 6.76
N LYS A 313 8.60 -11.44 6.83
CA LYS A 313 9.08 -12.77 7.24
C LYS A 313 9.74 -13.57 6.11
N PHE A 314 9.78 -13.05 4.88
CA PHE A 314 10.42 -13.74 3.76
C PHE A 314 11.94 -13.59 3.88
N SER A 315 12.63 -14.70 3.66
CA SER A 315 14.08 -14.72 3.46
C SER A 315 14.45 -14.23 2.05
N ASP A 316 15.69 -13.76 1.88
CA ASP A 316 16.19 -13.32 0.58
C ASP A 316 16.13 -14.47 -0.45
N GLU A 317 16.37 -15.71 -0.02
CA GLU A 317 16.24 -16.93 -0.83
C GLU A 317 14.83 -17.08 -1.41
N GLU A 318 13.80 -16.90 -0.58
CA GLU A 318 12.40 -17.05 -0.99
C GLU A 318 11.96 -15.95 -1.95
N VAL A 319 12.39 -14.71 -1.68
CA VAL A 319 12.13 -13.58 -2.59
C VAL A 319 12.77 -13.85 -3.96
N GLN A 320 13.97 -14.41 -4.00
CA GLN A 320 14.60 -14.80 -5.26
C GLN A 320 13.87 -15.92 -5.99
N GLU A 321 13.32 -16.91 -5.31
CA GLU A 321 12.54 -17.96 -5.98
C GLU A 321 11.31 -17.38 -6.71
N LEU A 322 10.79 -16.25 -6.22
CA LEU A 322 9.72 -15.51 -6.86
C LEU A 322 10.22 -14.68 -8.06
N LEU A 323 11.33 -13.96 -7.89
CA LEU A 323 11.89 -13.05 -8.88
C LEU A 323 12.62 -13.76 -10.03
N CYS A 324 13.24 -14.90 -9.75
CA CYS A 324 14.19 -15.56 -10.64
C CYS A 324 13.64 -16.86 -11.24
N LYS A 325 13.86 -17.05 -12.54
CA LYS A 325 13.43 -18.22 -13.31
C LYS A 325 14.55 -18.70 -14.25
N PRO A 326 14.62 -20.00 -14.55
CA PRO A 326 15.56 -20.52 -15.54
C PRO A 326 15.17 -20.08 -16.95
N PHE A 327 16.15 -19.77 -17.78
CA PHE A 327 16.05 -19.43 -19.19
C PHE A 327 17.04 -20.29 -19.99
N THR A 328 16.54 -21.02 -20.98
CA THR A 328 17.40 -21.79 -21.90
C THR A 328 17.72 -20.95 -23.13
N ASP A 329 18.99 -20.67 -23.37
CA ASP A 329 19.43 -19.96 -24.57
C ASP A 329 19.25 -20.86 -25.80
N PRO A 330 18.45 -20.45 -26.79
CA PRO A 330 18.13 -21.30 -27.94
C PRO A 330 19.33 -21.53 -28.87
N ARG A 331 20.44 -20.81 -28.70
CA ARG A 331 21.59 -20.85 -29.60
C ARG A 331 22.57 -21.96 -29.26
N ASP A 332 22.71 -22.30 -27.97
CA ASP A 332 23.65 -23.30 -27.47
C ASP A 332 23.02 -24.29 -26.48
N GLY A 333 21.79 -24.05 -26.00
CA GLY A 333 21.10 -24.90 -25.03
C GLY A 333 21.53 -24.68 -23.58
N GLU A 334 22.41 -23.69 -23.33
CA GLU A 334 22.83 -23.34 -21.98
C GLU A 334 21.65 -22.77 -21.18
N VAL A 335 21.56 -23.18 -19.92
CA VAL A 335 20.53 -22.68 -19.00
C VAL A 335 21.14 -21.61 -18.12
N TYR A 336 20.44 -20.49 -18.04
CA TYR A 336 20.81 -19.33 -17.24
C TYR A 336 19.71 -18.99 -16.25
N LYS A 337 20.09 -18.48 -15.08
CA LYS A 337 19.19 -17.79 -14.16
C LYS A 337 18.86 -16.42 -14.75
N THR A 338 17.58 -16.07 -14.73
CA THR A 338 17.10 -14.73 -15.08
C THR A 338 16.27 -14.22 -13.94
N CYS A 339 16.43 -12.95 -13.56
CA CYS A 339 15.72 -12.35 -12.44
C CYS A 339 15.00 -11.09 -12.92
N ARG A 340 13.78 -10.88 -12.44
CA ARG A 340 13.08 -9.62 -12.65
C ARG A 340 13.61 -8.59 -11.66
N ILE A 341 13.98 -7.41 -12.17
CA ILE A 341 14.34 -6.24 -11.37
C ILE A 341 13.65 -5.05 -12.00
N GLY A 342 12.78 -4.37 -11.24
CA GLY A 342 11.88 -3.39 -11.83
C GLY A 342 10.90 -4.04 -12.82
N ASN A 343 10.76 -3.42 -13.99
CA ASN A 343 9.88 -3.89 -15.05
C ASN A 343 10.59 -4.76 -16.09
N ARG A 344 11.87 -5.08 -15.91
CA ARG A 344 12.67 -5.81 -16.90
C ARG A 344 13.19 -7.13 -16.34
N ILE A 345 13.51 -8.04 -17.24
CA ILE A 345 14.14 -9.32 -16.91
C ILE A 345 15.62 -9.20 -17.24
N TRP A 346 16.45 -9.48 -16.25
CA TRP A 346 17.90 -9.45 -16.35
C TRP A 346 18.46 -10.86 -16.34
N MET A 347 19.52 -11.06 -17.10
CA MET A 347 20.34 -12.25 -16.99
C MET A 347 21.13 -12.18 -15.69
N ALA A 348 20.88 -13.11 -14.78
CA ALA A 348 21.46 -13.16 -13.44
C ALA A 348 22.81 -13.91 -13.39
N GLU A 349 23.31 -14.32 -14.56
CA GLU A 349 24.64 -14.89 -14.71
C GLU A 349 25.39 -14.24 -15.88
N ASN A 350 26.72 -14.27 -15.81
CA ASN A 350 27.56 -13.82 -16.91
C ASN A 350 27.36 -14.76 -18.12
N LEU A 351 27.20 -14.17 -19.30
CA LEU A 351 26.93 -14.93 -20.51
C LEU A 351 28.09 -15.90 -20.86
N ARG A 352 27.77 -17.17 -21.13
CA ARG A 352 28.73 -18.22 -21.50
C ARG A 352 28.78 -18.52 -23.01
N TYR A 353 27.90 -17.90 -23.79
CA TYR A 353 27.77 -18.09 -25.24
C TYR A 353 29.09 -17.85 -25.99
N ARG A 354 29.49 -18.79 -26.84
CA ARG A 354 30.70 -18.65 -27.67
C ARG A 354 30.33 -18.23 -29.10
N PRO A 355 30.61 -16.98 -29.53
CA PRO A 355 30.31 -16.55 -30.89
C PRO A 355 31.16 -17.30 -31.93
N LEU A 356 30.55 -17.66 -33.07
CA LEU A 356 31.23 -18.37 -34.16
C LEU A 356 32.36 -17.55 -34.80
N LYS A 357 32.26 -16.22 -34.79
CA LYS A 357 33.25 -15.31 -35.39
C LYS A 357 34.48 -15.07 -34.49
N GLY A 358 34.58 -15.73 -33.33
CA GLY A 358 35.62 -15.45 -32.34
C GLY A 358 35.27 -14.23 -31.48
N GLY A 359 36.28 -13.59 -30.87
CA GLY A 359 36.09 -12.36 -30.09
C GLY A 359 35.56 -12.56 -28.66
N SER A 360 35.49 -13.80 -28.17
CA SER A 360 35.21 -14.14 -26.77
C SER A 360 36.33 -14.98 -26.16
N LEU A 361 36.65 -14.78 -24.89
CA LEU A 361 37.73 -15.43 -24.15
C LEU A 361 37.21 -16.05 -22.85
N ALA A 362 37.84 -17.15 -22.45
CA ALA A 362 37.74 -17.67 -21.09
C ALA A 362 38.85 -17.05 -20.23
N TYR A 363 38.60 -16.87 -18.94
CA TYR A 363 39.61 -16.34 -18.02
C TYR A 363 40.82 -17.29 -17.97
N ASP A 364 42.04 -16.75 -18.05
CA ASP A 364 43.31 -17.51 -18.15
C ASP A 364 43.34 -18.60 -19.25
N LYS A 365 42.42 -18.54 -20.23
CA LYS A 365 42.17 -19.60 -21.23
C LYS A 365 41.79 -20.95 -20.61
N ASP A 366 41.36 -20.96 -19.36
CA ASP A 366 40.89 -22.13 -18.64
C ASP A 366 39.41 -22.40 -18.96
N PRO A 367 39.04 -23.56 -19.52
CA PRO A 367 37.65 -23.90 -19.76
C PRO A 367 36.78 -23.96 -18.49
N GLU A 368 37.34 -24.32 -17.33
CA GLU A 368 36.58 -24.41 -16.07
C GLU A 368 36.13 -23.03 -15.60
N SER A 369 36.97 -22.01 -15.84
CA SER A 369 36.62 -20.60 -15.59
C SER A 369 35.34 -20.13 -16.30
N VAL A 370 34.94 -20.75 -17.42
CA VAL A 370 33.71 -20.34 -18.12
C VAL A 370 32.46 -20.62 -17.30
N ALA A 371 32.46 -21.74 -16.56
CA ALA A 371 31.32 -22.09 -15.70
C ALA A 371 31.16 -21.08 -14.56
N GLU A 372 32.28 -20.63 -14.00
CA GLU A 372 32.33 -19.75 -12.83
C GLU A 372 32.18 -18.25 -13.18
N TYR A 373 32.86 -17.79 -14.23
CA TYR A 373 32.98 -16.36 -14.57
C TYR A 373 32.17 -15.93 -15.79
N GLY A 374 31.65 -16.90 -16.55
CA GLY A 374 31.20 -16.64 -17.90
C GLY A 374 32.37 -16.42 -18.86
N ARG A 375 32.07 -15.77 -20.00
CA ARG A 375 33.09 -15.36 -20.97
C ARG A 375 33.28 -13.85 -20.94
N LEU A 376 34.49 -13.42 -21.30
CA LEU A 376 34.78 -12.03 -21.63
C LEU A 376 34.65 -11.84 -23.14
N TYR A 377 34.09 -10.72 -23.57
CA TYR A 377 33.80 -10.43 -24.97
C TYR A 377 34.50 -9.15 -25.38
N SER A 378 35.01 -9.13 -26.60
CA SER A 378 35.46 -7.89 -27.24
C SER A 378 34.26 -7.02 -27.62
N ARG A 379 34.51 -5.71 -27.75
CA ARG A 379 33.50 -4.74 -28.22
C ARG A 379 32.83 -5.16 -29.54
N GLU A 380 33.61 -5.72 -30.46
CA GLU A 380 33.15 -6.09 -31.81
C GLU A 380 32.01 -7.12 -31.81
N VAL A 381 32.01 -8.03 -30.84
CA VAL A 381 31.04 -9.13 -30.77
C VAL A 381 29.98 -8.93 -29.69
N ALA A 382 30.21 -8.00 -28.74
CA ALA A 382 29.34 -7.81 -27.59
C ALA A 382 27.89 -7.49 -28.00
N ASN A 383 27.71 -6.59 -28.98
CA ASN A 383 26.38 -6.18 -29.47
C ASN A 383 25.55 -7.33 -30.07
N ALA A 384 26.19 -8.42 -30.50
CA ALA A 384 25.53 -9.59 -31.07
C ALA A 384 25.55 -10.81 -30.13
N ALA A 385 26.07 -10.64 -28.91
CA ALA A 385 26.25 -11.74 -27.97
C ALA A 385 24.95 -12.12 -27.26
N CYS A 386 23.98 -11.21 -27.12
CA CYS A 386 22.72 -11.52 -26.46
C CYS A 386 21.80 -12.43 -27.30
N PRO A 387 21.00 -13.31 -26.66
CA PRO A 387 20.08 -14.19 -27.37
C PRO A 387 18.93 -13.43 -28.03
N PRO A 388 18.18 -14.06 -28.96
CA PRO A 388 17.05 -13.41 -29.62
C PRO A 388 16.02 -12.88 -28.61
N GLY A 389 15.62 -11.61 -28.77
CA GLY A 389 14.70 -10.94 -27.84
C GLY A 389 15.37 -10.38 -26.59
N TRP A 390 16.71 -10.43 -26.50
CA TRP A 390 17.52 -9.79 -25.46
C TRP A 390 18.53 -8.84 -26.09
N HIS A 391 18.95 -7.82 -25.34
CA HIS A 391 19.96 -6.85 -25.78
C HIS A 391 20.99 -6.57 -24.69
N LEU A 392 22.11 -5.95 -25.09
CA LEU A 392 23.01 -5.33 -24.12
C LEU A 392 22.29 -4.16 -23.46
N PRO A 393 22.40 -3.97 -22.14
CA PRO A 393 21.81 -2.84 -21.46
C PRO A 393 22.43 -1.53 -21.96
N SER A 394 21.59 -0.52 -22.07
CA SER A 394 22.01 0.87 -22.19
C SER A 394 22.34 1.46 -20.82
N GLU A 395 23.06 2.57 -20.82
CA GLU A 395 23.38 3.37 -19.66
C GLU A 395 22.10 3.78 -18.89
N LYS A 396 21.07 4.18 -19.64
CA LYS A 396 19.76 4.52 -19.09
C LYS A 396 19.12 3.35 -18.35
N GLU A 397 19.15 2.15 -18.92
CA GLU A 397 18.50 0.97 -18.34
C GLU A 397 19.19 0.51 -17.05
N LEU A 398 20.52 0.63 -16.98
CA LEU A 398 21.27 0.38 -15.74
C LEU A 398 21.00 1.43 -14.68
N ASN A 399 20.99 2.71 -15.04
CA ASN A 399 20.68 3.78 -14.09
C ASN A 399 19.26 3.64 -13.51
N GLU A 400 18.28 3.29 -14.35
CA GLU A 400 16.92 2.95 -13.88
C GLU A 400 16.93 1.79 -12.87
N MET A 401 17.77 0.77 -13.09
CA MET A 401 17.94 -0.32 -12.12
C MET A 401 18.59 0.16 -10.82
N PHE A 402 19.67 0.96 -10.88
CA PHE A 402 20.34 1.46 -9.68
C PHE A 402 19.47 2.41 -8.87
N GLU A 403 18.67 3.25 -9.51
CA GLU A 403 17.71 4.12 -8.82
C GLU A 403 16.62 3.31 -8.10
N LEU A 404 16.21 2.16 -8.64
CA LEU A 404 15.26 1.27 -7.97
C LEU A 404 15.90 0.57 -6.79
N VAL A 405 17.06 -0.05 -7.00
CA VAL A 405 17.80 -0.79 -5.97
C VAL A 405 18.26 0.13 -4.84
N GLY A 406 18.82 1.28 -5.20
CA GLY A 406 19.43 2.26 -4.30
C GLY A 406 18.44 2.98 -3.37
N LYS A 407 17.13 2.86 -3.62
CA LYS A 407 16.10 3.35 -2.70
C LYS A 407 15.98 2.50 -1.44
N ILE A 408 16.28 1.21 -1.56
CA ILE A 408 15.97 0.20 -0.55
C ILE A 408 17.25 -0.35 0.07
N TYR A 409 18.30 -0.51 -0.74
CA TYR A 409 19.56 -1.12 -0.35
C TYR A 409 20.75 -0.32 -0.87
N ASP A 410 21.94 -0.56 -0.29
CA ASP A 410 23.17 -0.21 -0.98
C ASP A 410 23.26 -0.99 -2.30
N VAL A 411 23.47 -0.30 -3.41
CA VAL A 411 23.43 -0.89 -4.76
C VAL A 411 24.48 -2.00 -4.92
N SER A 412 25.65 -1.84 -4.30
CA SER A 412 26.71 -2.84 -4.36
C SER A 412 26.32 -4.08 -3.55
N ASP A 413 25.72 -3.91 -2.37
CA ASP A 413 25.27 -5.05 -1.57
C ASP A 413 24.08 -5.81 -2.18
N ALA A 414 23.22 -5.11 -2.92
CA ALA A 414 22.02 -5.69 -3.50
C ALA A 414 22.19 -6.29 -4.89
N LEU A 415 23.30 -6.02 -5.58
CA LEU A 415 23.57 -6.56 -6.93
C LEU A 415 24.85 -7.38 -7.03
N ARG A 416 25.74 -7.35 -6.04
CA ARG A 416 27.01 -8.08 -6.06
C ARG A 416 26.93 -9.32 -5.19
N ALA A 417 27.53 -10.41 -5.67
CA ALA A 417 27.81 -11.56 -4.81
C ALA A 417 28.78 -11.16 -3.68
N LYS A 418 28.43 -11.40 -2.40
CA LYS A 418 29.33 -11.03 -1.27
C LYS A 418 30.51 -11.97 -1.12
N ASN A 419 30.36 -13.26 -1.48
CA ASN A 419 31.43 -14.24 -1.62
C ASN A 419 31.04 -15.32 -2.63
N TRP A 420 32.04 -16.03 -3.13
CA TRP A 420 31.96 -17.07 -4.17
C TRP A 420 31.12 -18.28 -3.78
N ASP A 421 31.16 -18.62 -2.49
CA ASP A 421 30.50 -19.82 -1.94
C ASP A 421 29.27 -19.50 -1.07
N ASP A 422 29.03 -18.25 -0.67
CA ASP A 422 27.88 -17.87 0.16
C ASP A 422 27.64 -16.36 0.06
N ALA A 423 26.61 -15.97 -0.70
CA ALA A 423 25.56 -15.04 -0.29
C ALA A 423 24.93 -14.40 -1.53
N LEU A 424 23.70 -14.83 -1.71
CA LEU A 424 22.66 -14.29 -2.55
C LEU A 424 22.49 -12.78 -2.29
N ASP A 425 22.65 -11.95 -3.30
CA ASP A 425 22.14 -10.57 -3.22
C ASP A 425 20.61 -10.56 -3.26
N VAL A 426 19.96 -9.49 -2.80
CA VAL A 426 18.49 -9.48 -2.63
C VAL A 426 17.73 -9.83 -3.92
N TYR A 427 18.29 -9.46 -5.07
CA TYR A 427 17.66 -9.67 -6.38
C TYR A 427 18.02 -10.98 -7.07
N GLY A 428 18.99 -11.71 -6.52
CA GLY A 428 19.62 -12.83 -7.18
C GLY A 428 20.35 -12.45 -8.46
N PHE A 429 20.66 -11.17 -8.69
CA PHE A 429 21.35 -10.67 -9.87
C PHE A 429 22.78 -11.21 -9.95
N ASN A 430 23.42 -11.41 -8.81
CA ASN A 430 24.74 -11.97 -8.58
C ASN A 430 25.79 -11.45 -9.57
N ALA A 431 26.10 -10.15 -9.55
CA ALA A 431 27.15 -9.59 -10.38
C ALA A 431 28.50 -10.21 -9.98
N VAL A 432 29.00 -11.13 -10.83
CA VAL A 432 30.24 -11.87 -10.57
C VAL A 432 31.45 -11.02 -10.96
N PRO A 433 32.45 -10.85 -10.06
CA PRO A 433 33.65 -10.06 -10.33
C PRO A 433 34.63 -10.79 -11.25
N SER A 434 34.28 -10.91 -12.53
CA SER A 434 35.09 -11.58 -13.56
C SER A 434 36.36 -10.82 -13.96
N GLY A 435 36.54 -9.58 -13.47
CA GLY A 435 37.62 -8.71 -13.89
C GLY A 435 37.51 -8.31 -15.37
N LEU A 436 38.65 -7.90 -15.94
CA LEU A 436 38.81 -7.54 -17.34
C LEU A 436 40.01 -8.25 -17.96
N TYR A 437 40.04 -8.27 -19.30
CA TYR A 437 41.22 -8.66 -20.06
C TYR A 437 41.62 -7.53 -21.02
N GLY A 438 42.87 -7.09 -20.92
CA GLY A 438 43.42 -5.98 -21.69
C GLY A 438 44.67 -6.39 -22.50
N ASP A 439 44.82 -5.78 -23.68
CA ASP A 439 46.07 -5.78 -24.45
C ASP A 439 46.77 -4.42 -24.29
N TYR A 440 47.84 -4.43 -23.51
CA TYR A 440 48.61 -3.26 -23.07
C TYR A 440 49.73 -3.00 -24.06
N ARG A 441 49.84 -1.76 -24.56
CA ARG A 441 51.05 -1.31 -25.25
C ARG A 441 51.85 -0.40 -24.33
N ILE A 442 53.10 -0.77 -24.09
CA ILE A 442 54.10 0.11 -23.50
C ILE A 442 54.89 0.72 -24.64
N VAL A 443 54.91 2.06 -24.71
CA VAL A 443 55.81 2.80 -25.61
C VAL A 443 56.88 3.43 -24.72
N SER A 444 58.13 2.97 -24.85
CA SER A 444 59.29 3.59 -24.21
C SER A 444 59.88 4.69 -25.10
N GLU A 445 60.68 5.59 -24.53
CA GLU A 445 61.42 6.63 -25.29
C GLU A 445 62.39 6.04 -26.34
N ASP A 446 62.68 4.73 -26.28
CA ASP A 446 63.58 4.01 -27.19
C ASP A 446 62.85 3.24 -28.33
N ASP A 447 61.57 3.53 -28.59
CA ASP A 447 60.74 2.92 -29.67
C ASP A 447 60.56 1.38 -29.57
N GLU A 448 60.86 0.75 -28.43
CA GLU A 448 60.54 -0.67 -28.20
C GLU A 448 59.08 -0.85 -27.78
N GLU A 449 58.20 -1.14 -28.76
CA GLU A 449 56.81 -1.55 -28.48
C GLU A 449 56.77 -2.94 -27.81
N CYS A 450 56.42 -2.97 -26.52
CA CYS A 450 56.11 -4.21 -25.81
C CYS A 450 54.59 -4.35 -25.62
N CYS A 451 53.99 -5.42 -26.15
CA CYS A 451 52.58 -5.75 -25.96
C CYS A 451 52.40 -6.82 -24.88
N TYR A 452 51.67 -6.51 -23.80
CA TYR A 452 51.35 -7.46 -22.73
C TYR A 452 49.86 -7.78 -22.71
N LYS A 453 49.52 -9.04 -22.39
CA LYS A 453 48.14 -9.52 -22.28
C LYS A 453 47.88 -9.94 -20.84
N ILE A 454 47.05 -9.19 -20.13
CA ILE A 454 46.90 -9.35 -18.67
C ILE A 454 45.41 -9.44 -18.34
N PHE A 455 45.08 -10.33 -17.42
CA PHE A 455 43.80 -10.33 -16.74
C PHE A 455 43.92 -9.55 -15.43
N GLU A 456 43.02 -8.60 -15.20
CA GLU A 456 43.05 -7.74 -14.02
C GLU A 456 41.74 -7.77 -13.24
N ASN A 457 41.82 -7.47 -11.95
CA ASN A 457 40.66 -7.30 -11.05
C ASN A 457 39.72 -8.51 -10.93
N LYS A 458 40.17 -9.70 -11.30
CA LYS A 458 39.46 -10.95 -11.00
C LYS A 458 39.22 -11.07 -9.50
N GLY A 459 37.99 -11.37 -9.12
CA GLY A 459 37.58 -11.46 -7.72
C GLY A 459 37.43 -10.11 -7.01
N LYS A 460 37.61 -8.99 -7.72
CA LYS A 460 37.48 -7.64 -7.15
C LYS A 460 36.37 -6.83 -7.82
N ASN A 461 36.40 -6.73 -9.15
CA ASN A 461 35.48 -5.87 -9.90
C ASN A 461 34.75 -6.68 -10.98
N ALA A 462 33.46 -6.38 -11.17
CA ALA A 462 32.66 -6.86 -12.28
C ALA A 462 32.60 -5.77 -13.36
N PHE A 463 32.91 -6.12 -14.60
CA PHE A 463 32.89 -5.21 -15.75
C PHE A 463 31.93 -5.72 -16.82
N TYR A 464 31.05 -4.84 -17.32
CA TYR A 464 30.02 -5.20 -18.30
C TYR A 464 29.93 -4.21 -19.46
N TRP A 465 29.74 -4.73 -20.68
CA TRP A 465 29.52 -3.87 -21.85
C TRP A 465 28.14 -3.22 -21.88
N LEU A 466 28.09 -1.97 -22.37
CA LEU A 466 26.85 -1.25 -22.68
C LEU A 466 26.54 -1.21 -24.18
N SER A 467 25.28 -0.94 -24.54
CA SER A 467 24.79 -0.92 -25.92
C SER A 467 25.31 0.24 -26.78
N GLU A 468 25.74 1.34 -26.16
CA GLU A 468 26.07 2.61 -26.78
C GLU A 468 27.26 2.51 -27.74
N LYS A 469 27.06 2.88 -29.00
CA LYS A 469 28.14 2.89 -30.01
C LYS A 469 28.91 4.21 -29.91
N GLY A 470 30.21 4.17 -29.63
CA GLY A 470 31.04 5.38 -29.76
C GLY A 470 32.39 5.29 -29.09
N GLU A 471 32.44 4.92 -27.83
CA GLU A 471 33.68 4.78 -27.05
C GLU A 471 33.51 3.51 -26.20
N ASN A 472 34.57 2.99 -25.58
CA ASN A 472 34.54 1.73 -24.83
C ASN A 472 33.70 1.84 -23.55
N LYS A 473 32.43 2.26 -23.62
CA LYS A 473 31.53 2.41 -22.48
C LYS A 473 31.24 1.06 -21.84
N PHE A 474 31.56 0.98 -20.56
CA PHE A 474 31.29 -0.17 -19.72
C PHE A 474 30.71 0.28 -18.39
N TRP A 475 30.16 -0.67 -17.66
CA TRP A 475 29.77 -0.50 -16.29
C TRP A 475 30.70 -1.30 -15.39
N ARG A 476 31.14 -0.70 -14.27
CA ARG A 476 32.00 -1.32 -13.25
C ARG A 476 31.26 -1.39 -11.92
N LEU A 477 31.35 -2.54 -11.25
CA LEU A 477 30.93 -2.73 -9.86
C LEU A 477 32.11 -3.30 -9.05
N GLY A 478 32.59 -2.59 -8.02
CA GLY A 478 33.86 -2.88 -7.36
C GLY A 478 33.88 -2.73 -5.83
N CYS A 479 35.00 -3.08 -5.20
CA CYS A 479 35.17 -3.13 -3.73
C CYS A 479 35.76 -1.87 -3.08
N ASP A 480 35.89 -0.73 -3.76
CA ASP A 480 36.35 0.49 -3.10
C ASP A 480 35.24 1.08 -2.24
N CYS A 481 35.47 1.10 -0.93
CA CYS A 481 34.48 1.25 0.14
C CYS A 481 33.81 2.63 0.22
N ASN A 482 33.95 3.50 -0.78
CA ASN A 482 33.42 4.87 -0.77
C ASN A 482 32.77 5.33 -2.08
N ASP A 483 32.81 4.56 -3.17
CA ASP A 483 32.33 5.04 -4.47
C ASP A 483 31.08 4.26 -4.92
N LEU A 484 30.05 5.01 -5.30
CA LEU A 484 28.86 4.52 -6.00
C LEU A 484 29.28 3.73 -7.26
N PRO A 485 28.39 2.93 -7.88
CA PRO A 485 28.69 2.32 -9.18
C PRO A 485 29.11 3.40 -10.19
N GLU A 486 30.39 3.44 -10.54
CA GLU A 486 30.90 4.42 -11.49
C GLU A 486 30.70 3.94 -12.93
N ILE A 487 30.12 4.82 -13.74
CA ILE A 487 30.15 4.68 -15.20
C ILE A 487 31.44 5.36 -15.65
N ASP A 488 32.45 4.55 -15.96
CA ASP A 488 33.67 5.06 -16.54
C ASP A 488 33.42 5.34 -18.02
N ASN A 489 33.35 6.62 -18.37
CA ASN A 489 33.01 7.09 -19.70
C ASN A 489 34.23 7.26 -20.61
N ASP A 490 35.42 7.30 -20.01
CA ASP A 490 36.62 7.76 -20.66
C ASP A 490 37.61 6.59 -20.63
N GLY A 491 38.07 6.11 -21.78
CA GLY A 491 38.97 4.96 -21.88
C GLY A 491 40.37 5.16 -21.29
N GLU A 492 40.54 6.05 -20.32
CA GLU A 492 41.78 6.33 -19.60
C GLU A 492 41.66 5.78 -18.17
N PHE A 493 42.01 4.50 -18.02
CA PHE A 493 42.33 3.97 -16.69
C PHE A 493 43.54 4.75 -16.17
N GLY A 494 43.30 5.56 -15.13
CA GLY A 494 44.21 6.58 -14.64
C GLY A 494 45.67 6.17 -14.44
N ASP A 495 46.49 7.14 -14.76
CA ASP A 495 47.94 7.26 -14.69
C ASP A 495 48.41 6.99 -13.25
N GLY A 496 49.04 5.84 -13.04
CA GLY A 496 49.79 5.59 -11.82
C GLY A 496 51.07 6.42 -11.83
N GLU A 497 51.22 7.30 -10.83
CA GLU A 497 52.49 7.98 -10.50
C GLU A 497 53.60 6.95 -10.29
N HIS A 498 54.37 6.68 -11.34
CA HIS A 498 55.67 6.03 -11.25
C HIS A 498 56.68 6.84 -12.06
N ASP A 499 57.81 7.09 -11.43
CA ASP A 499 58.85 8.08 -11.76
C ASP A 499 59.68 7.74 -13.01
N GLU A 500 59.08 7.14 -14.04
CA GLU A 500 59.66 6.85 -15.36
C GLU A 500 58.57 7.02 -16.44
N THR A 501 58.86 7.74 -17.53
CA THR A 501 57.94 8.17 -18.60
C THR A 501 57.36 6.99 -19.42
N TYR A 502 56.48 6.19 -18.83
CA TYR A 502 55.70 5.16 -19.54
C TYR A 502 54.22 5.52 -19.56
N TRP A 503 53.64 5.64 -20.76
CA TRP A 503 52.22 5.87 -20.97
C TRP A 503 51.56 4.55 -21.39
N TRP A 504 50.52 4.13 -20.66
CA TRP A 504 49.81 2.88 -20.91
C TRP A 504 48.58 3.16 -21.78
N LYS A 505 48.47 2.49 -22.94
CA LYS A 505 47.28 2.60 -23.79
C LYS A 505 46.65 1.23 -24.02
N TYR A 506 45.38 1.08 -23.65
CA TYR A 506 44.61 -0.12 -23.90
C TYR A 506 44.28 -0.22 -25.39
N SER A 507 44.82 -1.23 -26.06
CA SER A 507 44.59 -1.45 -27.49
C SER A 507 43.37 -2.33 -27.76
N SER A 508 42.96 -3.17 -26.80
CA SER A 508 41.68 -3.88 -26.80
C SER A 508 41.29 -4.32 -25.39
N CYS A 509 40.01 -4.16 -25.04
CA CYS A 509 39.44 -4.60 -23.75
C CYS A 509 38.37 -5.68 -23.98
N TYR A 510 38.25 -6.60 -23.02
CA TYR A 510 37.21 -7.60 -22.99
C TYR A 510 36.52 -7.59 -21.63
N PHE A 511 35.19 -7.54 -21.65
CA PHE A 511 34.33 -7.49 -20.47
C PHE A 511 33.23 -8.55 -20.53
N SER A 512 32.62 -8.83 -19.38
CA SER A 512 31.47 -9.73 -19.30
C SER A 512 30.24 -9.11 -19.95
N ILE A 513 29.25 -9.96 -20.22
CA ILE A 513 27.97 -9.53 -20.79
C ILE A 513 26.83 -9.97 -19.87
N ARG A 514 25.95 -9.02 -19.60
CA ARG A 514 24.64 -9.20 -18.97
C ARG A 514 23.61 -8.74 -19.97
N CYS A 515 22.71 -9.64 -20.34
CA CYS A 515 21.65 -9.31 -21.28
C CYS A 515 20.40 -8.91 -20.51
N ILE A 516 19.62 -8.03 -21.11
CA ILE A 516 18.35 -7.54 -20.58
C ILE A 516 17.23 -7.78 -21.59
N LYS A 517 16.00 -7.92 -21.08
CA LYS A 517 14.78 -8.07 -21.86
C LYS A 517 13.65 -7.26 -21.24
N ASP A 518 12.91 -6.56 -22.11
CA ASP A 518 11.69 -5.83 -21.75
C ASP A 518 10.48 -6.73 -21.46
#